data_AF-A0A8C3RDN7-F1
#
_entry.id   AF-A0A8C3RDN7-F1
#
_cell.length_a   1.000
_cell.length_b   1.000
_cell.length_c   1.000
_cell.angle_alpha   90.00
_cell.angle_beta   90.00
_cell.angle_gamma   90.00
#
_symmetry.space_group_name_H-M   'P 1'
#
loop_
_entity.id
_entity.type
_entity.pdbx_description
1 polymer ?
#
loop_
_entity_poly.entity_id
_entity_poly.type
_entity_poly.pdbx_seq_one_letter_code
_entity_poly.pdbx_strand_id
1 'polypeptide(L)' 'VVRRPPTVICYICGREYGTKSISIHEPQCLKKWHQENDNLPKHLRRPEPKKPEVRTVQ' A
#
# COMPACT_ATOMS: atom_id res chain seq x y z
N VAL A 1 23.96 -9.03 17.65
CA VAL A 1 22.53 -8.72 17.41
C VAL A 1 22.32 -8.61 15.91
N VAL A 2 21.57 -9.52 15.28
CA VAL A 2 21.24 -9.42 13.85
C VAL A 2 20.23 -8.28 13.69
N ARG A 3 20.63 -7.18 13.04
CA ARG A 3 19.71 -6.09 12.70
C ARG A 3 18.84 -6.54 11.52
N ARG A 4 17.54 -6.68 11.72
CA ARG A 4 16.60 -6.93 10.61
C ARG A 4 16.54 -5.68 9.72
N PRO A 5 16.45 -5.82 8.40
CA PRO A 5 16.25 -4.68 7.50
C PRO A 5 14.96 -3.93 7.84
N PRO A 6 14.93 -2.60 7.65
CA PRO A 6 13.71 -1.83 7.86
C PRO A 6 12.59 -2.31 6.92
N THR A 7 11.39 -2.46 7.47
CA THR A 7 10.16 -2.79 6.75
C THR A 7 9.18 -1.61 6.77
N VAL A 8 8.30 -1.58 5.79
CA VAL A 8 7.22 -0.61 5.62
C VAL A 8 5.92 -1.36 5.37
N ILE A 9 4.84 -0.90 6.01
CA ILE A 9 3.50 -1.47 5.82
C ILE A 9 2.86 -0.79 4.61
N CYS A 10 2.32 -1.60 3.68
CA CYS A 10 1.54 -1.10 2.57
C CYS A 10 0.23 -0.48 3.09
N TYR A 11 0.02 0.81 2.83
CA TYR A 11 -1.17 1.55 3.27
C TYR A 11 -2.48 1.09 2.59
N ILE A 12 -2.38 0.28 1.52
CA ILE A 12 -3.53 -0.23 0.76
C ILE A 12 -3.98 -1.58 1.32
N CYS A 13 -3.06 -2.52 1.57
CA CYS A 13 -3.39 -3.89 1.95
C CYS A 13 -2.88 -4.34 3.34
N GLY A 14 -2.17 -3.48 4.07
CA GLY A 14 -1.71 -3.76 5.43
C GLY A 14 -0.57 -4.77 5.56
N ARG A 15 0.00 -5.25 4.44
CA ARG A 15 1.13 -6.20 4.45
C ARG A 15 2.48 -5.50 4.58
N GLU A 16 3.44 -6.17 5.21
CA GLU A 16 4.81 -5.70 5.38
C GLU A 16 5.69 -6.00 4.17
N TYR A 17 6.47 -5.01 3.75
CA TYR A 17 7.42 -5.10 2.65
C TYR A 17 8.75 -4.45 3.06
N GLY A 18 9.84 -4.84 2.40
CA GLY A 18 11.11 -4.11 2.54
C GLY A 18 11.00 -2.74 1.87
N THR A 19 11.81 -1.78 2.32
CA THR A 19 11.84 -0.41 1.76
C THR A 19 12.06 -0.32 0.25
N LYS A 20 12.75 -1.30 -0.35
CA LYS A 20 12.93 -1.39 -1.81
C LYS A 20 11.75 -2.06 -2.52
N SER A 21 11.18 -3.10 -1.91
CA SER A 21 10.10 -3.87 -2.55
C SER A 21 8.75 -3.16 -2.44
N ILE A 22 8.54 -2.30 -1.44
CA ILE A 22 7.30 -1.52 -1.29
C ILE A 22 7.04 -0.61 -2.50
N SER A 23 8.09 0.03 -3.06
CA SER A 23 7.96 0.90 -4.24
C SER A 23 7.48 0.16 -5.50
N ILE A 24 7.75 -1.14 -5.58
CA ILE A 24 7.29 -2.01 -6.68
C ILE A 24 5.91 -2.57 -6.37
N HIS A 25 5.62 -2.84 -5.10
CA HIS A 25 4.36 -3.39 -4.63
C HIS A 25 3.20 -2.38 -4.68
N GLU A 26 3.38 -1.17 -4.15
CA GLU A 26 2.33 -0.14 -4.07
C GLU A 26 1.56 0.08 -5.39
N PRO A 27 2.22 0.33 -6.55
CA PRO A 27 1.50 0.54 -7.81
C PRO A 27 0.72 -0.70 -8.26
N GLN A 28 1.25 -1.91 -8.01
CA GLN A 28 0.56 -3.17 -8.33
C GLN A 28 -0.64 -3.40 -7.40
N CYS A 29 -0.48 -3.09 -6.12
CA CYS A 29 -1.53 -3.21 -5.12
C CYS A 29 -2.67 -2.23 -5.40
N LEU A 30 -2.35 -0.99 -5.79
CA LEU A 30 -3.32 0.02 -6.17
C LEU A 30 -4.10 -0.40 -7.42
N LYS A 31 -3.41 -0.92 -8.45
CA LYS A 31 -4.05 -1.45 -9.65
C LYS A 31 -5.03 -2.59 -9.33
N LYS A 32 -4.69 -3.49 -8.39
CA LYS A 32 -5.59 -4.57 -7.95
C LYS A 32 -6.79 -4.00 -7.19
N TRP A 33 -6.55 -3.05 -6.29
CA TRP A 33 -7.59 -2.37 -5.54
C TRP A 33 -8.62 -1.69 -6.45
N HIS A 34 -8.18 -0.98 -7.51
CA HIS A 34 -9.09 -0.37 -8.49
C HIS A 34 -9.99 -1.40 -9.17
N GLN A 35 -9.43 -2.51 -9.63
CA GLN A 35 -10.21 -3.57 -10.27
C GLN A 35 -11.25 -4.16 -9.31
N GLU A 36 -10.86 -4.43 -8.07
CA GLU A 36 -11.79 -4.93 -7.04
C GLU A 36 -12.88 -3.89 -6.73
N ASN A 37 -12.51 -2.62 -6.63
CA ASN A 37 -13.42 -1.52 -6.34
C ASN A 37 -14.40 -1.23 -7.50
N ASP A 38 -13.95 -1.32 -8.75
CA ASP A 38 -14.78 -1.10 -9.93
C ASP A 38 -15.80 -2.23 -10.13
N ASN A 39 -15.46 -3.44 -9.70
CA ASN A 39 -16.38 -4.58 -9.68
C ASN A 39 -17.47 -4.46 -8.60
N LEU A 40 -17.32 -3.56 -7.62
CA LEU A 40 -18.37 -3.30 -6.63
C LEU A 40 -19.49 -2.44 -7.22
N PRO A 41 -20.75 -2.66 -6.79
CA PRO A 41 -21.85 -1.73 -7.04
C PRO A 41 -21.45 -0.30 -6.66
N LYS A 42 -21.91 0.71 -7.41
CA LYS A 42 -21.52 2.12 -7.24
C LYS A 42 -21.60 2.62 -5.78
N HIS A 43 -22.58 2.13 -5.01
CA HIS A 43 -22.80 2.51 -3.61
C HIS A 43 -21.85 1.81 -2.61
N LEU A 44 -21.17 0.73 -3.02
CA LEU A 44 -20.16 0.03 -2.22
C LEU A 44 -18.73 0.39 -2.62
N ARG A 45 -18.56 1.11 -3.72
CA ARG A 45 -17.25 1.60 -4.14
C ARG A 45 -16.70 2.55 -3.09
N ARG A 46 -15.44 2.32 -2.73
CA ARG A 46 -14.67 3.11 -1.79
C ARG A 46 -13.87 4.17 -2.54
N PRO A 47 -13.56 5.31 -1.90
CA PRO A 47 -12.61 6.26 -2.44
C PRO A 47 -11.21 5.66 -2.48
N GLU A 48 -10.36 6.16 -3.38
CA GLU A 48 -8.98 5.71 -3.53
C GLU A 48 -8.20 5.84 -2.20
N PRO A 49 -7.42 4.82 -1.80
CA PRO A 49 -6.58 4.90 -0.62
C PRO A 49 -5.55 6.02 -0.80
N LYS A 50 -5.47 6.94 0.18
CA LYS A 50 -4.49 8.02 0.14
C LYS A 50 -3.15 7.55 0.68
N LYS A 51 -2.08 7.73 -0.10
CA LYS A 51 -0.73 7.49 0.38
C LYS A 51 -0.43 8.46 1.54
N PRO A 52 -0.09 7.96 2.73
CA PRO A 52 0.33 8.84 3.82
C PRO A 52 1.61 9.56 3.40
N GLU A 53 1.66 10.87 3.59
CA GLU A 53 2.90 11.63 3.48
C GLU A 53 3.84 11.15 4.58
N VAL A 54 4.71 10.19 4.26
CA VAL A 54 5.73 9.72 5.18
C VAL A 54 6.68 10.87 5.40
N ARG A 55 6.46 11.64 6.48
CA ARG A 55 7.49 12.49 7.06
C ARG A 55 8.57 11.54 7.54
N THR A 56 9.62 11.36 6.75
CA THR A 56 10.86 10.76 7.21
C THR A 56 11.34 11.61 8.38
N VAL A 57 11.02 11.20 9.60
CA VAL A 57 11.75 11.67 10.77
C VAL A 57 13.10 10.98 10.66
N GLN A 58 14.06 11.75 10.17
CA GLN A 58 15.43 11.33 9.92
C GLN A 58 16.17 11.07 11.23
#